data_AF-A0A0M6WMM4-F1
#
_entry.id   AF-A0A0M6WMM4-F1
#
_cell.length_a   1.000
_cell.length_b   1.000
_cell.length_c   1.000
_cell.angle_alpha   90.00
_cell.angle_beta   90.00
_cell.angle_gamma   90.00
#
_symmetry.space_group_name_H-M   'P 1'
#
loop_
_entity.id
_entity.type
_entity.pdbx_description
1 polymer ?
#
loop_
_entity_poly.entity_id
_entity_poly.type
_entity_poly.pdbx_seq_one_letter_code
_entity_poly.pdbx_strand_id
1 'polypeptide(L)'
;MKLSYLSYFFTYETHIPDGIGFALFGPWHLLWLSVIFAICVRYVWIYKKGDERKKRRMDGLTACSLVVWIVVRAIYIAVIHEAFLYELPFHLCSMAGILCAVHCLTKWKWLGQVLYTICLPGTVLALLFPNWNFYPVIHFITLEGFLFHMGIVLYVAGKLASHEIRPDFAKLWQVVLFLTAVVIPIYCFDKRYDVNYMFVNWPSAGSPLVWLVDRMGNPGYLIGYAALVFLCMLLMDAGYLIVAGRKN
;
A
#
# COMPACT_ATOMS: atom_id res chain seq x y z
N MET A 1 -23.83 -6.41 -14.27
CA MET A 1 -23.43 -7.12 -13.04
C MET A 1 -24.53 -8.13 -12.73
N LYS A 2 -24.28 -9.44 -12.76
CA LYS A 2 -25.32 -10.41 -12.37
C LYS A 2 -25.57 -10.26 -10.88
N LEU A 3 -26.83 -10.16 -10.42
CA LEU A 3 -27.16 -10.09 -8.99
C LEU A 3 -26.56 -11.27 -8.19
N SER A 4 -26.26 -12.38 -8.86
CA SER A 4 -25.59 -13.56 -8.30
C SER A 4 -24.16 -13.31 -7.79
N TYR A 5 -23.53 -12.16 -8.06
CA TYR A 5 -22.19 -11.87 -7.52
C TYR A 5 -22.23 -11.29 -6.10
N LEU A 6 -23.37 -10.72 -5.67
CA LEU A 6 -23.52 -10.18 -4.32
C LEU A 6 -23.60 -11.28 -3.25
N SER A 7 -23.98 -12.51 -3.62
CA SER A 7 -23.96 -13.64 -2.69
C SER A 7 -22.55 -14.00 -2.22
N TYR A 8 -21.51 -13.58 -2.96
CA TYR A 8 -20.11 -13.81 -2.63
C TYR A 8 -19.49 -12.66 -1.82
N PHE A 9 -20.25 -11.63 -1.46
CA PHE A 9 -19.68 -10.38 -0.91
C PHE A 9 -18.80 -10.55 0.34
N PHE A 10 -19.12 -11.55 1.18
CA PHE A 10 -18.40 -11.89 2.42
C PHE A 10 -17.73 -13.27 2.34
N THR A 11 -17.29 -13.68 1.15
CA THR A 11 -16.59 -14.96 0.96
C THR A 11 -15.09 -14.74 0.77
N TYR A 12 -14.29 -15.74 1.15
CA TYR A 12 -12.85 -15.72 0.95
C TYR A 12 -12.47 -16.30 -0.41
N GLU A 13 -11.24 -16.03 -0.87
CA GLU A 13 -10.75 -16.42 -2.20
C GLU A 13 -10.92 -17.91 -2.50
N THR A 14 -10.75 -18.77 -1.50
CA THR A 14 -10.86 -20.23 -1.57
C THR A 14 -12.26 -20.72 -1.93
N HIS A 15 -13.29 -19.89 -1.69
CA HIS A 15 -14.69 -20.23 -1.88
C HIS A 15 -15.33 -19.47 -3.05
N ILE A 16 -14.54 -18.71 -3.80
CA ILE A 16 -15.00 -17.89 -4.92
C ILE A 16 -14.76 -18.63 -6.25
N PRO A 17 -15.79 -18.74 -7.13
CA PRO A 17 -15.60 -19.30 -8.46
C PRO A 17 -14.59 -18.51 -9.31
N ASP A 18 -13.78 -19.21 -10.09
CA ASP A 18 -12.87 -18.57 -11.04
C ASP A 18 -13.61 -17.70 -12.06
N GLY A 19 -12.97 -16.58 -12.44
CA GLY A 19 -13.46 -15.70 -13.51
C GLY A 19 -14.57 -14.72 -13.11
N ILE A 20 -14.94 -14.64 -11.81
CA ILE A 20 -15.89 -13.61 -11.34
C ILE A 20 -15.23 -12.28 -10.96
N GLY A 21 -13.90 -12.25 -10.96
CA GLY A 21 -13.10 -11.07 -10.70
C GLY A 21 -13.19 -9.99 -11.77
N PHE A 22 -12.37 -8.95 -11.65
CA PHE A 22 -12.29 -7.86 -12.61
C PHE A 22 -10.97 -7.87 -13.39
N ALA A 23 -11.05 -7.53 -14.67
CA ALA A 23 -9.88 -7.44 -15.52
C ALA A 23 -8.98 -6.26 -15.11
N LEU A 24 -7.68 -6.51 -15.06
CA LEU A 24 -6.67 -5.48 -14.88
C LEU A 24 -6.78 -4.44 -16.01
N PHE A 25 -6.89 -3.17 -15.64
CA PHE A 25 -7.18 -2.04 -16.54
C PHE A 25 -8.46 -2.18 -17.39
N GLY A 26 -9.39 -3.05 -16.98
CA GLY A 26 -10.73 -3.09 -17.55
C GLY A 26 -11.60 -1.90 -17.12
N PRO A 27 -12.81 -1.73 -17.68
CA PRO A 27 -13.68 -0.58 -17.42
C PRO A 27 -13.94 -0.31 -15.92
N TRP A 28 -14.18 -1.37 -15.15
CA TRP A 28 -14.43 -1.27 -13.71
C TRP A 28 -13.18 -0.87 -12.92
N HIS A 29 -12.01 -1.37 -13.31
CA HIS A 29 -10.75 -0.98 -12.68
C HIS A 29 -10.43 0.49 -12.96
N LEU A 30 -10.57 0.91 -14.22
CA LEU A 30 -10.36 2.31 -14.61
C LEU A 30 -11.35 3.26 -13.93
N LEU A 31 -12.60 2.82 -13.71
CA LEU A 31 -13.58 3.58 -12.94
C LEU A 31 -13.11 3.79 -11.49
N TRP A 32 -12.66 2.73 -10.81
CA TRP A 32 -12.08 2.83 -9.45
C TRP A 32 -10.91 3.81 -9.40
N LEU A 33 -9.95 3.67 -10.31
CA LEU A 33 -8.79 4.56 -10.39
C LEU A 33 -9.20 6.02 -10.63
N SER A 34 -10.17 6.25 -11.52
CA SER A 34 -10.66 7.60 -11.84
C SER A 34 -11.35 8.25 -10.64
N VAL A 35 -12.18 7.49 -9.92
CA VAL A 35 -12.87 7.96 -8.71
C VAL A 35 -11.86 8.27 -7.61
N ILE A 36 -10.92 7.36 -7.34
CA ILE A 36 -9.87 7.56 -6.34
C ILE A 36 -9.03 8.80 -6.69
N PHE A 37 -8.63 8.94 -7.95
CA PHE A 37 -7.87 10.11 -8.42
C PHE A 37 -8.63 11.42 -8.18
N ALA A 38 -9.92 11.47 -8.54
CA ALA A 38 -10.77 12.64 -8.31
C ALA A 38 -10.89 12.99 -6.81
N ILE A 39 -11.07 11.98 -5.96
CA ILE A 39 -11.11 12.15 -4.50
C ILE A 39 -9.76 12.66 -3.97
N CYS A 40 -8.63 12.10 -4.41
CA CYS A 40 -7.30 12.54 -4.02
C CYS A 40 -7.03 14.00 -4.39
N VAL A 41 -7.35 14.40 -5.63
CA VAL A 41 -7.20 15.79 -6.09
C VAL A 41 -8.06 16.72 -5.25
N ARG A 42 -9.34 16.36 -5.03
CA ARG A 42 -10.27 17.13 -4.21
C ARG A 42 -9.78 17.27 -2.77
N TYR A 43 -9.32 16.17 -2.17
CA TYR A 43 -8.80 16.13 -0.81
C TYR A 43 -7.57 17.02 -0.65
N VAL A 44 -6.58 16.88 -1.54
CA VAL A 44 -5.35 17.69 -1.51
C VAL A 44 -5.67 19.18 -1.65
N TRP A 45 -6.63 19.55 -2.51
CA TRP A 45 -7.08 20.94 -2.64
C TRP A 45 -7.72 21.46 -1.35
N ILE A 46 -8.56 20.66 -0.68
CA ILE A 46 -9.17 21.03 0.61
C ILE A 46 -8.10 21.15 1.70
N TYR A 47 -7.17 20.20 1.75
CA TYR A 47 -6.12 20.10 2.75
C TYR A 47 -5.19 21.32 2.65
N LYS A 48 -4.76 21.69 1.44
CA LYS A 48 -3.90 22.85 1.19
C LYS A 48 -4.55 24.18 1.59
N LYS A 49 -5.87 24.32 1.39
CA LYS A 49 -6.64 25.52 1.77
C LYS A 49 -7.07 25.53 3.24
N GLY A 50 -6.92 24.42 3.96
CA GLY A 50 -7.33 24.29 5.35
C GLY A 50 -6.41 25.03 6.30
N ASP A 51 -6.98 25.49 7.43
CA ASP A 51 -6.20 25.90 8.58
C ASP A 51 -5.57 24.68 9.28
N GLU A 52 -4.68 24.92 10.24
CA GLU A 52 -3.99 23.85 10.98
C GLU A 52 -4.96 22.92 11.73
N ARG A 53 -6.09 23.46 12.22
CA ARG A 53 -7.13 22.66 12.88
C ARG A 53 -7.79 21.68 11.91
N LYS A 54 -8.13 22.14 10.70
CA LYS A 54 -8.74 21.32 9.65
C LYS A 54 -7.78 20.25 9.15
N LYS A 55 -6.51 20.61 8.91
CA LYS A 55 -5.46 19.64 8.53
C LYS A 55 -5.32 18.54 9.58
N ARG A 56 -5.16 18.91 10.85
CA ARG A 56 -5.08 17.95 11.97
C ARG A 56 -6.31 17.04 12.06
N ARG A 57 -7.51 17.57 11.81
CA ARG A 57 -8.74 16.76 11.76
C ARG A 57 -8.72 15.79 10.58
N MET A 58 -8.31 16.24 9.39
CA MET A 58 -8.21 15.39 8.20
C MET A 58 -7.15 14.30 8.36
N ASP A 59 -6.02 14.60 8.99
CA ASP A 59 -4.99 13.62 9.37
C ASP A 59 -5.54 12.59 10.34
N GLY A 60 -6.19 13.05 11.42
CA GLY A 60 -6.76 12.17 12.43
C GLY A 60 -7.84 11.26 11.84
N LEU A 61 -8.70 11.79 10.96
CA LEU A 61 -9.73 11.01 10.27
C LEU A 61 -9.12 9.97 9.33
N THR A 62 -8.13 10.34 8.52
CA THR A 62 -7.48 9.41 7.59
C THR A 62 -6.69 8.34 8.34
N ALA A 63 -5.86 8.71 9.31
CA ALA A 63 -5.12 7.77 10.16
C ALA A 63 -6.05 6.82 10.93
N CYS A 64 -7.11 7.34 11.55
CA CYS A 64 -8.10 6.52 12.25
C CYS A 64 -8.81 5.56 11.29
N SER A 65 -9.19 6.02 10.09
CA SER A 65 -9.83 5.15 9.10
C SER A 65 -8.94 3.98 8.67
N LEU A 66 -7.62 4.18 8.56
CA LEU A 66 -6.68 3.12 8.23
C LEU A 66 -6.61 2.06 9.34
N VAL A 67 -6.57 2.49 10.60
CA VAL A 67 -6.61 1.57 11.74
C VAL A 67 -7.93 0.79 11.79
N VAL A 68 -9.05 1.47 11.55
CA VAL A 68 -10.37 0.83 11.48
C VAL A 68 -10.40 -0.24 10.41
N TRP A 69 -9.90 0.03 9.20
CA TRP A 69 -9.86 -0.98 8.13
C TRP A 69 -9.03 -2.21 8.50
N ILE A 70 -7.88 -2.03 9.15
CA ILE A 70 -7.05 -3.15 9.63
C ILE A 70 -7.84 -4.01 10.64
N VAL A 71 -8.52 -3.37 11.60
CA VAL A 71 -9.32 -4.06 12.62
C VAL A 71 -10.52 -4.77 11.99
N VAL A 72 -11.24 -4.10 11.08
CA VAL A 72 -12.40 -4.67 10.40
C VAL A 72 -11.98 -5.87 9.54
N ARG A 73 -10.85 -5.79 8.84
CA ARG A 73 -10.30 -6.93 8.08
C ARG A 73 -9.93 -8.09 9.02
N ALA A 74 -9.26 -7.82 10.14
CA ALA A 74 -8.93 -8.85 11.12
C ALA A 74 -10.18 -9.54 11.69
N ILE A 75 -11.22 -8.79 12.02
CA ILE A 75 -12.51 -9.33 12.49
C ILE A 75 -13.18 -10.14 11.38
N TYR A 76 -13.19 -9.63 10.14
CA TYR A 76 -13.77 -10.31 8.99
C TYR A 76 -13.13 -11.69 8.78
N ILE A 77 -11.81 -11.77 8.74
CA ILE A 77 -11.06 -13.04 8.59
C ILE A 77 -11.33 -13.98 9.76
N ALA A 78 -11.39 -13.46 10.99
CA ALA A 78 -11.69 -14.27 12.17
C ALA A 78 -13.11 -14.87 12.14
N VAL A 79 -14.10 -14.11 11.64
CA VAL A 79 -15.51 -14.54 11.56
C VAL A 79 -15.72 -15.62 10.49
N ILE A 80 -15.02 -15.51 9.35
CA ILE A 80 -15.12 -16.51 8.27
C ILE A 80 -14.26 -17.76 8.53
N HIS A 81 -13.54 -17.81 9.67
CA HIS A 81 -12.68 -18.92 10.08
C HIS A 81 -11.59 -19.30 9.06
N GLU A 82 -11.16 -18.35 8.25
CA GLU A 82 -10.07 -18.52 7.29
C GLU A 82 -8.71 -18.36 7.95
N ALA A 83 -7.67 -18.74 7.23
CA ALA A 83 -6.32 -18.81 7.77
C ALA A 83 -5.74 -17.43 8.13
N PHE A 84 -6.04 -16.97 9.35
CA PHE A 84 -5.61 -15.69 9.94
C PHE A 84 -4.10 -15.44 9.83
N LEU A 85 -3.31 -16.52 9.84
CA LEU A 85 -1.85 -16.49 9.70
C LEU A 85 -1.37 -15.88 8.38
N TYR A 86 -2.15 -15.94 7.29
CA TYR A 86 -1.81 -15.34 6.00
C TYR A 86 -2.24 -13.87 5.90
N GLU A 87 -3.07 -13.41 6.84
CA GLU A 87 -3.71 -12.09 6.81
C GLU A 87 -3.13 -11.12 7.85
N LEU A 88 -2.07 -11.51 8.56
CA LEU A 88 -1.34 -10.62 9.46
C LEU A 88 -0.83 -9.36 8.73
N PRO A 89 -0.70 -8.21 9.43
CA PRO A 89 -0.35 -6.93 8.83
C PRO A 89 1.16 -6.81 8.51
N PHE A 90 1.79 -7.87 8.03
CA PHE A 90 3.22 -7.91 7.66
C PHE A 90 3.49 -7.52 6.21
N HIS A 91 2.45 -7.36 5.38
CA HIS A 91 2.62 -6.69 4.08
C HIS A 91 2.93 -5.20 4.27
N LEU A 92 3.77 -4.67 3.38
CA LEU A 92 4.22 -3.27 3.42
C LEU A 92 3.04 -2.26 3.41
N CYS A 93 1.96 -2.54 2.67
CA CYS A 93 0.77 -1.67 2.65
C CYS A 93 0.04 -1.66 4.00
N SER A 94 -0.15 -2.82 4.63
CA SER A 94 -0.75 -2.93 5.97
C SER A 94 0.10 -2.20 7.01
N MET A 95 1.42 -2.39 6.94
CA MET A 95 2.38 -1.64 7.75
C MET A 95 2.28 -0.14 7.48
N ALA A 96 2.19 0.30 6.22
CA ALA A 96 2.06 1.70 5.86
C ALA A 96 0.85 2.36 6.53
N GLY A 97 -0.29 1.65 6.62
CA GLY A 97 -1.46 2.12 7.37
C GLY A 97 -1.15 2.39 8.85
N ILE A 98 -0.45 1.47 9.52
CA ILE A 98 0.01 1.62 10.90
C ILE A 98 1.01 2.78 11.02
N LEU A 99 1.97 2.87 10.11
CA LEU A 99 2.99 3.92 10.08
C LEU A 99 2.37 5.31 9.85
N CYS A 100 1.31 5.43 9.05
CA CYS A 100 0.54 6.67 8.91
C CYS A 100 -0.08 7.08 10.25
N ALA A 101 -0.64 6.14 11.01
CA ALA A 101 -1.18 6.42 12.34
C ALA A 101 -0.09 6.84 13.34
N VAL A 102 1.04 6.12 13.36
CA VAL A 102 2.20 6.48 14.19
C VAL A 102 2.72 7.87 13.81
N HIS A 103 2.91 8.16 12.53
CA HIS A 103 3.36 9.46 12.04
C HIS A 103 2.37 10.58 12.40
N CYS A 104 1.06 10.30 12.40
CA CYS A 104 0.04 11.26 12.82
C CYS A 104 0.20 11.67 14.29
N LEU A 105 0.64 10.74 15.14
CA LEU A 105 0.84 10.98 16.57
C LEU A 105 2.22 11.59 16.87
N THR A 106 3.28 11.04 16.26
CA THR A 106 4.66 11.37 16.61
C THR A 106 5.27 12.49 15.74
N LYS A 107 4.76 12.67 14.52
CA LYS A 107 5.26 13.63 13.52
C LYS A 107 6.77 13.49 13.21
N TRP A 108 7.30 12.28 13.37
CA TRP A 108 8.73 12.02 13.17
C TRP A 108 9.12 12.16 11.70
N LYS A 109 10.11 13.03 11.43
CA LYS A 109 10.56 13.34 10.06
C LYS A 109 11.06 12.11 9.29
N TRP A 110 11.82 11.23 9.96
CA TRP A 110 12.32 9.99 9.34
C TRP A 110 11.18 9.06 8.92
N LEU A 111 10.08 9.04 9.65
CA LEU A 111 8.91 8.24 9.32
C LEU A 111 8.14 8.85 8.14
N GLY A 112 8.06 10.19 8.08
CA GLY A 112 7.56 10.89 6.90
C GLY A 112 8.36 10.58 5.64
N GLN A 113 9.71 10.48 5.76
CA GLN A 113 10.59 10.02 4.69
C GLN A 113 10.24 8.60 4.25
N VAL A 114 10.10 7.65 5.17
CA VAL A 114 9.70 6.26 4.86
C VAL A 114 8.36 6.21 4.13
N LEU A 115 7.35 6.92 4.66
CA LEU A 115 6.02 6.96 4.07
C LEU A 115 6.03 7.47 2.63
N TYR A 116 6.81 8.51 2.35
CA TYR A 116 6.94 9.05 0.99
C TYR A 116 7.74 8.12 0.07
N THR A 117 8.92 7.69 0.52
CA THR A 117 9.93 7.08 -0.34
C THR A 117 9.55 5.68 -0.76
N ILE A 118 8.92 4.90 0.14
CA ILE A 118 8.63 3.49 -0.12
C ILE A 118 7.15 3.13 0.02
N CYS A 119 6.42 3.68 0.99
CA CYS A 119 5.02 3.31 1.20
C CYS A 119 4.08 3.90 0.12
N LEU A 120 4.26 5.17 -0.23
CA LEU A 120 3.45 5.83 -1.26
C LEU A 120 3.59 5.16 -2.64
N PRO A 121 4.78 4.96 -3.22
CA PRO A 121 4.90 4.30 -4.52
C PRO A 121 4.39 2.87 -4.48
N GLY A 122 4.67 2.12 -3.40
CA GLY A 122 4.13 0.76 -3.22
C GLY A 122 2.60 0.75 -3.21
N THR A 123 1.98 1.72 -2.54
CA THR A 123 0.51 1.87 -2.48
C THR A 123 -0.07 2.24 -3.84
N VAL A 124 0.56 3.16 -4.57
CA VAL A 124 0.14 3.52 -5.94
C VAL A 124 0.27 2.31 -6.87
N LEU A 125 1.35 1.54 -6.77
CA LEU A 125 1.52 0.32 -7.56
C LEU A 125 0.48 -0.75 -7.18
N ALA A 126 0.12 -0.91 -5.91
CA ALA A 126 -0.95 -1.82 -5.50
C ALA A 126 -2.32 -1.38 -6.02
N LEU A 127 -2.58 -0.07 -6.15
CA LEU A 127 -3.79 0.43 -6.81
C LEU A 127 -3.78 0.15 -8.33
N LEU A 128 -2.62 0.29 -8.98
CA LEU A 128 -2.49 0.06 -10.43
C LEU A 128 -2.43 -1.43 -10.81
N PHE A 129 -1.88 -2.25 -9.94
CA PHE A 129 -1.67 -3.70 -10.12
C PHE A 129 -2.19 -4.46 -8.89
N PRO A 130 -3.51 -4.39 -8.63
CA PRO A 130 -4.11 -5.02 -7.46
C PRO A 130 -3.97 -6.54 -7.56
N ASN A 131 -3.52 -7.17 -6.47
CA ASN A 131 -3.51 -8.63 -6.35
C ASN A 131 -4.86 -9.18 -5.86
N TRP A 132 -5.85 -8.35 -5.56
CA TRP A 132 -7.22 -8.75 -5.17
C TRP A 132 -8.20 -8.75 -6.36
N ASN A 133 -7.69 -8.68 -7.59
CA ASN A 133 -8.52 -8.54 -8.80
C ASN A 133 -9.33 -9.81 -9.16
N PHE A 134 -9.05 -10.93 -8.50
CA PHE A 134 -9.86 -12.14 -8.61
C PHE A 134 -11.18 -12.06 -7.81
N TYR A 135 -11.28 -11.13 -6.86
CA TYR A 135 -12.56 -10.81 -6.20
C TYR A 135 -13.46 -9.97 -7.12
N PRO A 136 -14.80 -10.10 -7.03
CA PRO A 136 -15.73 -9.24 -7.75
C PRO A 136 -15.48 -7.74 -7.52
N VAL A 137 -15.84 -6.91 -8.50
CA VAL A 137 -15.71 -5.43 -8.44
C VAL A 137 -16.35 -4.84 -7.17
N ILE A 138 -17.49 -5.41 -6.76
CA ILE A 138 -18.20 -5.05 -5.52
C ILE A 138 -18.11 -6.26 -4.60
N HIS A 139 -17.07 -6.29 -3.78
CA HIS A 139 -16.76 -7.31 -2.80
C HIS A 139 -16.09 -6.66 -1.59
N PHE A 140 -16.23 -7.21 -0.38
CA PHE A 140 -15.63 -6.63 0.82
C PHE A 140 -14.11 -6.40 0.66
N ILE A 141 -13.35 -7.42 0.25
CA ILE A 141 -11.89 -7.31 0.04
C ILE A 141 -11.53 -6.33 -1.08
N THR A 142 -12.32 -6.27 -2.16
CA THR A 142 -12.08 -5.30 -3.25
C THR A 142 -12.27 -3.87 -2.74
N LEU A 143 -13.34 -3.62 -1.99
CA LEU A 143 -13.63 -2.31 -1.41
C LEU A 143 -12.59 -1.92 -0.36
N GLU A 144 -12.26 -2.83 0.56
CA GLU A 144 -11.23 -2.63 1.56
C GLU A 144 -9.88 -2.33 0.90
N GLY A 145 -9.46 -3.13 -0.08
CA GLY A 145 -8.24 -2.94 -0.84
C GLY A 145 -8.17 -1.54 -1.46
N PHE A 146 -9.17 -1.14 -2.26
CA PHE A 146 -9.15 0.19 -2.88
C PHE A 146 -9.24 1.34 -1.87
N LEU A 147 -10.11 1.25 -0.86
CA LEU A 147 -10.33 2.34 0.09
C LEU A 147 -9.18 2.49 1.10
N PHE A 148 -8.58 1.38 1.55
CA PHE A 148 -7.42 1.38 2.42
C PHE A 148 -6.22 2.02 1.73
N HIS A 149 -5.91 1.59 0.51
CA HIS A 149 -4.81 2.16 -0.26
C HIS A 149 -5.06 3.63 -0.63
N MET A 150 -6.29 3.99 -0.98
CA MET A 150 -6.68 5.41 -1.12
C MET A 150 -6.39 6.19 0.17
N GLY A 151 -6.73 5.66 1.34
CA GLY A 151 -6.45 6.29 2.63
C GLY A 151 -4.97 6.62 2.86
N ILE A 152 -4.07 5.69 2.49
CA ILE A 152 -2.62 5.91 2.56
C ILE A 152 -2.20 7.04 1.60
N VAL A 153 -2.67 7.02 0.35
CA VAL A 153 -2.39 8.07 -0.63
C VAL A 153 -2.88 9.43 -0.12
N LEU A 154 -4.11 9.51 0.41
CA LEU A 154 -4.68 10.75 0.94
C LEU A 154 -3.81 11.32 2.07
N TYR A 155 -3.40 10.49 3.02
CA TYR A 155 -2.57 10.89 4.14
C TYR A 155 -1.22 11.45 3.67
N VAL A 156 -0.47 10.68 2.87
CA VAL A 156 0.87 11.08 2.43
C VAL A 156 0.82 12.27 1.47
N ALA A 157 -0.12 12.28 0.52
CA ALA A 157 -0.27 13.39 -0.42
C ALA A 157 -0.70 14.69 0.26
N GLY A 158 -1.57 14.63 1.28
CA GLY A 158 -1.94 15.79 2.11
C GLY A 158 -0.71 16.38 2.80
N LYS A 159 0.05 15.55 3.51
CA LYS A 159 1.29 15.94 4.19
C LYS A 159 2.36 16.49 3.26
N LEU A 160 2.47 15.94 2.05
CA LEU A 160 3.38 16.44 1.03
C LEU A 160 2.94 17.81 0.51
N ALA A 161 1.64 18.00 0.28
CA ALA A 161 1.08 19.25 -0.24
C ALA A 161 1.17 20.43 0.73
N SER A 162 1.22 20.17 2.05
CA SER A 162 1.48 21.18 3.09
C SER A 162 2.95 21.34 3.46
N HIS A 163 3.86 20.60 2.80
CA HIS A 163 5.29 20.55 3.14
C HIS A 163 5.57 20.10 4.59
N GLU A 164 4.69 19.28 5.17
CA GLU A 164 4.93 18.62 6.47
C GLU A 164 5.84 17.39 6.31
N ILE A 165 5.68 16.67 5.20
CA ILE A 165 6.67 15.68 4.73
C ILE A 165 7.55 16.38 3.70
N ARG A 166 8.86 16.42 3.99
CA ARG A 166 9.89 16.95 3.11
C ARG A 166 10.98 15.88 2.93
N PRO A 167 10.89 15.09 1.86
CA PRO A 167 11.91 14.11 1.53
C PRO A 167 13.29 14.78 1.40
N ASP A 168 14.29 14.14 1.98
CA ASP A 168 15.67 14.58 2.08
C ASP A 168 16.56 13.45 1.56
N PHE A 169 17.09 13.64 0.35
CA PHE A 169 17.89 12.63 -0.34
C PHE A 169 19.10 12.17 0.49
N ALA A 170 19.68 13.07 1.31
CA ALA A 170 20.81 12.72 2.19
C ALA A 170 20.40 11.75 3.32
N LYS A 171 19.10 11.60 3.59
CA LYS A 171 18.53 10.71 4.62
C LYS A 171 17.92 9.45 4.04
N LEU A 172 18.13 9.16 2.76
CA LEU A 172 17.64 7.93 2.12
C LEU A 172 18.09 6.67 2.85
N TRP A 173 19.28 6.70 3.47
CA TRP A 173 19.80 5.61 4.29
C TRP A 173 18.86 5.22 5.45
N GLN A 174 18.05 6.15 5.98
CA GLN A 174 17.08 5.86 7.04
C GLN A 174 15.96 4.94 6.53
N VAL A 175 15.55 5.12 5.27
CA VAL A 175 14.55 4.27 4.62
C VAL A 175 15.12 2.89 4.34
N VAL A 176 16.38 2.83 3.86
CA VAL A 176 17.08 1.56 3.64
C VAL A 176 17.26 0.79 4.95
N LEU A 177 17.67 1.47 6.02
CA LEU A 177 17.81 0.88 7.35
C LEU A 177 16.47 0.37 7.88
N PHE A 178 15.41 1.19 7.77
CA PHE A 178 14.06 0.78 8.16
C PHE A 178 13.60 -0.47 7.40
N LEU A 179 13.73 -0.47 6.07
CA LEU A 179 13.32 -1.58 5.24
C LEU A 179 14.12 -2.85 5.57
N THR A 180 15.43 -2.73 5.76
CA THR A 180 16.30 -3.86 6.13
C THR A 180 15.90 -4.43 7.49
N ALA A 181 15.66 -3.56 8.49
CA ALA A 181 15.25 -3.97 9.83
C ALA A 181 13.87 -4.65 9.86
N VAL A 182 13.00 -4.35 8.90
CA VAL A 182 11.66 -4.96 8.75
C VAL A 182 11.70 -6.26 7.96
N VAL A 183 12.41 -6.26 6.82
CA VAL A 183 12.45 -7.40 5.89
C VAL A 183 13.14 -8.62 6.51
N ILE A 184 14.20 -8.43 7.32
CA ILE A 184 14.93 -9.56 7.93
C ILE A 184 14.01 -10.39 8.86
N PRO A 185 13.32 -9.79 9.86
CA PRO A 185 12.35 -10.53 10.68
C PRO A 185 11.23 -11.17 9.87
N ILE A 186 10.69 -10.46 8.88
CA ILE A 186 9.60 -10.98 8.03
C ILE A 186 10.09 -12.19 7.23
N TYR A 187 11.27 -12.13 6.62
CA TYR A 187 11.84 -13.27 5.90
C TYR A 187 12.01 -14.50 6.80
N CYS A 188 12.49 -14.31 8.04
CA CYS A 188 12.60 -15.39 9.01
C CYS A 188 11.22 -15.96 9.40
N PHE A 189 10.21 -15.10 9.55
CA PHE A 189 8.84 -15.51 9.84
C PHE A 189 8.25 -16.30 8.66
N ASP A 190 8.37 -15.79 7.45
CA ASP A 190 7.93 -16.41 6.21
C ASP A 190 8.49 -17.81 6.03
N LYS A 191 9.79 -17.98 6.26
CA LYS A 191 10.46 -19.29 6.21
C LYS A 191 9.97 -20.26 7.29
N ARG A 192 9.65 -19.76 8.49
CA ARG A 192 9.22 -20.58 9.62
C ARG A 192 7.79 -21.07 9.48
N TYR A 193 6.91 -20.23 8.91
CA TYR A 193 5.47 -20.47 8.85
C TYR A 193 4.97 -20.79 7.43
N ASP A 194 5.87 -20.90 6.46
CA ASP A 194 5.59 -21.15 5.04
C ASP A 194 4.56 -20.16 4.46
N VAL A 195 4.80 -18.87 4.73
CA VAL A 195 4.02 -17.75 4.21
C VAL A 195 4.91 -16.84 3.34
N ASN A 196 4.32 -15.81 2.72
CA ASN A 196 5.05 -14.97 1.76
C ASN A 196 4.64 -13.48 1.85
N TYR A 197 4.89 -12.90 3.02
CA TYR A 197 4.75 -11.48 3.23
C TYR A 197 5.80 -10.71 2.42
N MET A 198 5.41 -9.56 1.88
CA MET A 198 6.28 -8.71 1.05
C MET A 198 6.93 -9.41 -0.17
N PHE A 199 6.50 -10.64 -0.50
CA PHE A 199 7.01 -11.47 -1.59
C PHE A 199 8.50 -11.85 -1.46
N VAL A 200 8.97 -12.07 -0.22
CA VAL A 200 10.38 -12.38 0.06
C VAL A 200 10.71 -13.87 0.07
N ASN A 201 9.70 -14.73 0.06
CA ASN A 201 9.87 -16.19 0.03
C ASN A 201 9.69 -16.75 -1.39
N TRP A 202 8.71 -16.23 -2.15
CA TRP A 202 8.49 -16.52 -3.57
C TRP A 202 7.90 -15.31 -4.33
N PRO A 203 8.06 -15.23 -5.66
CA PRO A 203 7.57 -14.09 -6.42
C PRO A 203 6.05 -14.06 -6.47
N SER A 204 5.49 -12.85 -6.54
CA SER A 204 4.07 -12.69 -6.86
C SER A 204 3.80 -13.13 -8.30
N ALA A 205 2.82 -14.00 -8.52
CA ALA A 205 2.50 -14.52 -9.85
C ALA A 205 2.13 -13.38 -10.82
N GLY A 206 2.68 -13.42 -12.04
CA GLY A 206 2.45 -12.39 -13.05
C GLY A 206 3.16 -11.06 -12.80
N SER A 207 3.94 -10.93 -11.73
CA SER A 207 4.73 -9.72 -11.43
C SER A 207 6.12 -9.76 -12.09
N PRO A 208 6.81 -8.61 -12.23
CA PRO A 208 8.21 -8.56 -12.66
C PRO A 208 9.17 -9.40 -11.82
N LEU A 209 8.77 -9.82 -10.61
CA LEU A 209 9.58 -10.68 -9.75
C LEU A 209 9.76 -12.09 -10.34
N VAL A 210 8.80 -12.58 -11.14
CA VAL A 210 8.92 -13.88 -11.81
C VAL A 210 10.12 -13.88 -12.75
N TRP A 211 10.25 -12.81 -13.56
CA TRP A 211 11.39 -12.64 -14.45
C TRP A 211 12.74 -12.60 -13.69
N LEU A 212 12.77 -12.02 -12.48
CA LEU A 212 13.98 -12.02 -11.65
C LEU A 212 14.31 -13.43 -11.14
N VAL A 213 13.31 -14.21 -10.75
CA VAL A 213 13.51 -15.62 -10.34
C VAL A 213 14.01 -16.47 -11.49
N ASP A 214 13.46 -16.30 -12.69
CA ASP A 214 13.91 -17.04 -13.88
C ASP A 214 15.38 -16.75 -14.23
N ARG A 215 15.89 -15.57 -13.88
CA ARG A 215 17.27 -15.14 -14.17
C ARG A 215 18.25 -15.39 -13.05
N MET A 216 17.82 -15.28 -11.79
CA MET A 216 18.70 -15.25 -10.62
C MET A 216 18.44 -16.41 -9.64
N GLY A 217 17.37 -17.18 -9.85
CA GLY A 217 16.92 -18.23 -8.95
C GLY A 217 16.27 -17.72 -7.66
N ASN A 218 15.84 -18.65 -6.81
CA ASN A 218 15.36 -18.39 -5.45
C ASN A 218 16.40 -18.95 -4.46
N PRO A 219 17.07 -18.13 -3.62
CA PRO A 219 16.72 -16.75 -3.23
C PRO A 219 17.40 -15.63 -4.03
N GLY A 220 18.16 -15.92 -5.10
CA GLY A 220 18.96 -14.91 -5.81
C GLY A 220 18.17 -13.70 -6.34
N TYR A 221 16.88 -13.88 -6.69
CA TYR A 221 15.99 -12.79 -7.12
C TYR A 221 15.84 -11.67 -6.08
N LEU A 222 16.06 -11.95 -4.78
CA LEU A 222 15.98 -10.95 -3.71
C LEU A 222 16.99 -9.82 -3.90
N ILE A 223 18.15 -10.11 -4.53
CA ILE A 223 19.14 -9.09 -4.88
C ILE A 223 18.57 -8.16 -5.94
N GLY A 224 17.99 -8.73 -7.00
CA GLY A 224 17.33 -7.95 -8.07
C GLY A 224 16.12 -7.17 -7.55
N TYR A 225 15.35 -7.76 -6.62
CA TYR A 225 14.23 -7.10 -5.98
C TYR A 225 14.68 -5.93 -5.10
N ALA A 226 15.72 -6.12 -4.29
CA ALA A 226 16.32 -5.04 -3.50
C ALA A 226 16.85 -3.91 -4.39
N ALA A 227 17.49 -4.23 -5.52
CA ALA A 227 17.95 -3.24 -6.49
C ALA A 227 16.79 -2.46 -7.13
N LEU A 228 15.70 -3.14 -7.49
CA LEU A 228 14.50 -2.51 -8.04
C LEU A 228 13.84 -1.56 -7.02
N VAL A 229 13.73 -2.01 -5.78
CA VAL A 229 13.20 -1.21 -4.67
C VAL A 229 14.08 0.02 -4.43
N PHE A 230 15.40 -0.16 -4.37
CA PHE A 230 16.35 0.94 -4.18
C PHE A 230 16.30 1.94 -5.35
N LEU A 231 16.18 1.46 -6.59
CA LEU A 231 15.97 2.32 -7.75
C LEU A 231 14.68 3.12 -7.63
N CYS A 232 13.58 2.50 -7.19
CA CYS A 232 12.33 3.21 -6.92
C CYS A 232 12.51 4.31 -5.87
N MET A 233 13.21 4.02 -4.77
CA MET A 233 13.53 5.01 -3.74
C MET A 233 14.31 6.21 -4.31
N LEU A 234 15.34 5.95 -5.14
CA LEU A 234 16.13 7.00 -5.79
C LEU A 234 15.28 7.87 -6.73
N LEU A 235 14.43 7.23 -7.55
CA LEU A 235 13.56 7.94 -8.49
C LEU A 235 12.52 8.83 -7.78
N MET A 236 11.97 8.34 -6.67
CA MET A 236 11.03 9.11 -5.84
C MET A 236 11.69 10.37 -5.28
N ASP A 237 12.81 10.22 -4.58
CA ASP A 237 13.49 11.35 -3.93
C ASP A 237 14.10 12.32 -4.95
N ALA A 238 14.69 11.83 -6.04
CA ALA A 238 15.18 12.68 -7.13
C ALA A 238 14.02 13.43 -7.81
N GLY A 239 12.89 12.76 -8.04
CA GLY A 239 11.68 13.39 -8.57
C GLY A 239 11.16 14.51 -7.67
N TYR A 240 11.18 14.31 -6.35
CA TYR A 240 10.84 15.36 -5.38
C TYR A 240 11.76 16.58 -5.52
N LEU A 241 13.08 16.36 -5.56
CA LEU A 241 14.06 17.45 -5.68
C LEU A 241 13.87 18.28 -6.95
N ILE A 242 13.58 17.64 -8.09
CA ILE A 242 13.33 18.33 -9.36
C ILE A 242 12.06 19.20 -9.26
N VAL A 243 10.99 18.68 -8.67
CA VAL A 243 9.72 19.42 -8.54
C VAL A 243 9.82 20.54 -7.50
N ALA A 244 10.54 20.32 -6.40
CA ALA A 244 10.76 21.30 -5.36
C ALA A 244 11.72 22.42 -5.81
N GLY A 245 12.81 22.07 -6.52
CA GLY A 245 13.79 23.00 -7.06
C GLY A 245 13.22 23.92 -8.14
N ARG A 246 12.16 23.52 -8.87
CA ARG A 246 11.43 24.38 -9.80
C ARG A 246 10.54 25.45 -9.13
N LYS A 247 10.33 25.35 -7.81
CA LYS A 247 9.48 26.29 -7.04
C LYS A 247 10.26 27.32 -6.23
N ASN A 248 11.60 27.20 -6.20
CA ASN A 248 12.52 28.18 -5.64
C ASN A 248 13.16 28.99 -6.78
#